data_AF-A0A2E6Q4L8-F1
#
_entry.id   AF-A0A2E6Q4L8-F1
#
_cell.length_a   1.000
_cell.length_b   1.000
_cell.length_c   1.000
_cell.angle_alpha   90.00
_cell.angle_beta   90.00
_cell.angle_gamma   90.00
#
_symmetry.space_group_name_H-M   'P 1'
#
loop_
_entity.id
_entity.type
_entity.pdbx_description
1 polymer ?
#
loop_
_entity_poly.entity_id
_entity_poly.type
_entity_poly.pdbx_seq_one_letter_code
_entity_poly.pdbx_strand_id
1 'polypeptide(L)'
;MDIDSTGTGTGKVIIGGIDAFQGSGTWAIGDVDLEFEAGASFFLGLQSPTIEFDDTGFATRTISGAGTMNISNNGSIDLSNDVITGNISGNAGGAASVANASNLTINGNLNMGTSSGTLSAFALNLGTSSTLTGTGNVTANNSITVSNDKIAGGLEFTLGTTGTLSADTSTTFTVDASNLKVLAGGVFDGSGILSVENGGSVDFSAGAGSSTFDGVLLTDATSSVSINDDVTFDFNGTTSNNAGSISVNENATFDLNGGEFTNSGNMTIAASKTLVVESASAATFTNAVGGSIGGTGTLDTSDGDVTLVNNGTITAGNSPGELTIMGDVVLGEEGLTLMEIGGTEAGTEHDKLNVTDSLQLGGTLDVVEYGGFTVSAGDSFTLFEAGSISSSFDYITGLNVGHGVLIDLQQTSTQITAIGKAVTHQGTSNDDVLNGTSGDDAMTGGAGDDTLTGNGGNDVMFGDEGNDLFVMDNLDFSRIDGGAGIDTLALTGSNQSFNLTGLRGDQIQDIEMIDISGLTGGTLTLNADLLLSITHGTNGLTGETDMLVIDGGADDSVDAGGGWTNTGSTTIDGESYSVYQNTNGAQVAVDQQVGFA
;
A
#
# COMPACT_ATOMS: atom_id res chain seq x y z
N MET A 1 -10.20 -47.36 -33.55
CA MET A 1 -8.98 -47.86 -34.19
C MET A 1 -8.11 -48.32 -33.04
N ASP A 2 -7.76 -49.59 -32.99
CA ASP A 2 -6.93 -50.14 -31.91
C ASP A 2 -5.48 -50.03 -32.38
N ILE A 3 -4.72 -49.09 -31.82
CA ILE A 3 -3.29 -48.96 -32.08
C ILE A 3 -2.60 -49.81 -31.01
N ASP A 4 -2.74 -51.13 -31.15
CA ASP A 4 -2.07 -52.11 -30.29
C ASP A 4 -0.85 -52.66 -31.05
N SER A 5 0.35 -52.33 -30.58
CA SER A 5 1.52 -53.12 -30.95
C SER A 5 1.50 -54.39 -30.10
N THR A 6 0.87 -55.45 -30.62
CA THR A 6 0.86 -56.79 -30.00
C THR A 6 2.25 -57.47 -29.95
N GLY A 7 3.33 -56.71 -29.98
CA GLY A 7 4.72 -57.15 -29.96
C GLY A 7 5.47 -56.40 -28.86
N THR A 8 6.23 -57.15 -28.07
CA THR A 8 7.02 -56.74 -26.89
C THR A 8 8.16 -55.75 -27.20
N GLY A 9 7.94 -54.73 -28.02
CA GLY A 9 8.90 -53.71 -28.36
C GLY A 9 8.26 -52.33 -28.25
N THR A 10 9.01 -51.37 -27.73
CA THR A 10 8.68 -49.94 -27.68
C THR A 10 8.41 -49.43 -29.10
N GLY A 11 7.17 -49.52 -29.56
CA GLY A 11 6.76 -49.01 -30.86
C GLY A 11 6.71 -47.49 -30.80
N LYS A 12 7.28 -46.82 -31.80
CA LYS A 12 7.20 -45.37 -31.96
C LYS A 12 6.29 -45.04 -33.15
N VAL A 13 5.20 -44.32 -32.92
CA VAL A 13 4.29 -43.83 -33.96
C VAL A 13 4.64 -42.38 -34.25
N ILE A 14 5.07 -42.10 -35.49
CA ILE A 14 5.36 -40.74 -35.95
C ILE A 14 4.10 -40.18 -36.61
N ILE A 15 3.61 -39.05 -36.12
CA ILE A 15 2.46 -38.32 -36.66
C ILE A 15 3.00 -37.12 -37.45
N GLY A 16 2.76 -37.11 -38.76
CA GLY A 16 3.18 -36.05 -39.68
C GLY A 16 1.98 -35.41 -40.39
N GLY A 17 1.89 -34.08 -40.38
CA GLY A 17 0.82 -33.32 -41.04
C GLY A 17 -0.38 -32.97 -40.13
N ILE A 18 -1.58 -32.82 -40.74
CA ILE A 18 -2.84 -32.58 -40.02
C ILE A 18 -3.63 -33.91 -40.03
N ASP A 19 -3.65 -34.61 -38.89
CA ASP A 19 -4.42 -35.83 -38.72
C ASP A 19 -5.61 -35.58 -37.79
N ALA A 20 -6.82 -36.00 -38.18
CA ALA A 20 -8.04 -35.80 -37.42
C ALA A 20 -8.75 -37.13 -37.13
N PHE A 21 -8.95 -37.43 -35.85
CA PHE A 21 -9.79 -38.53 -35.40
C PHE A 21 -11.20 -38.02 -35.10
N GLN A 22 -12.20 -38.54 -35.80
CA GLN A 22 -13.61 -38.15 -35.63
C GLN A 22 -14.46 -39.37 -35.22
N GLY A 23 -15.20 -39.26 -34.11
CA GLY A 23 -16.14 -40.29 -33.64
C GLY A 23 -16.51 -40.19 -32.15
N SER A 24 -17.60 -40.85 -31.73
CA SER A 24 -18.03 -40.97 -30.33
C SER A 24 -17.54 -42.28 -29.69
N GLY A 25 -17.07 -42.26 -28.45
CA GLY A 25 -16.69 -43.46 -27.67
C GLY A 25 -15.29 -43.41 -27.04
N THR A 26 -14.90 -44.48 -26.33
CA THR A 26 -13.54 -44.67 -25.80
C THR A 26 -12.62 -45.27 -26.86
N TRP A 27 -11.46 -44.66 -27.06
CA TRP A 27 -10.42 -45.13 -27.97
C TRP A 27 -9.21 -45.55 -27.13
N ALA A 28 -8.85 -46.83 -27.20
CA ALA A 28 -7.66 -47.35 -26.55
C ALA A 28 -6.42 -47.16 -27.44
N ILE A 29 -5.34 -46.63 -26.88
CA ILE A 29 -4.00 -46.66 -27.48
C ILE A 29 -3.17 -47.60 -26.61
N GLY A 30 -2.57 -48.64 -27.20
CA GLY A 30 -1.71 -49.59 -26.50
C GLY A 30 -0.33 -49.00 -26.17
N ASP A 31 0.61 -49.86 -25.77
CA ASP A 31 1.97 -49.50 -25.33
C ASP A 31 2.87 -48.92 -26.45
N VAL A 32 2.62 -47.68 -26.90
CA VAL A 32 3.43 -46.98 -27.93
C VAL A 32 3.78 -45.55 -27.55
N ASP A 33 4.99 -45.12 -27.92
CA ASP A 33 5.42 -43.71 -27.87
C ASP A 33 4.86 -42.95 -29.09
N LEU A 34 4.40 -41.71 -28.88
CA LEU A 34 3.95 -40.81 -29.95
C LEU A 34 5.01 -39.73 -30.20
N GLU A 35 5.40 -39.50 -31.45
CA GLU A 35 6.27 -38.38 -31.85
C GLU A 35 5.61 -37.51 -32.93
N PHE A 36 5.54 -36.21 -32.69
CA PHE A 36 5.00 -35.21 -33.61
C PHE A 36 6.10 -34.46 -34.35
N GLU A 37 6.01 -34.41 -35.68
CA GLU A 37 6.88 -33.54 -36.47
C GLU A 37 6.56 -32.05 -36.22
N ALA A 38 7.54 -31.17 -36.48
CA ALA A 38 7.36 -29.73 -36.33
C ALA A 38 6.22 -29.23 -37.24
N GLY A 39 5.24 -28.53 -36.64
CA GLY A 39 4.06 -28.03 -37.34
C GLY A 39 2.96 -29.08 -37.59
N ALA A 40 3.14 -30.33 -37.13
CA ALA A 40 2.05 -31.31 -37.13
C ALA A 40 0.96 -30.91 -36.12
N SER A 41 -0.30 -31.18 -36.46
CA SER A 41 -1.45 -30.95 -35.59
C SER A 41 -2.33 -32.19 -35.57
N PHE A 42 -2.61 -32.70 -34.38
CA PHE A 42 -3.45 -33.87 -34.19
C PHE A 42 -4.76 -33.48 -33.53
N PHE A 43 -5.89 -33.66 -34.22
CA PHE A 43 -7.20 -33.19 -33.78
C PHE A 43 -8.09 -34.34 -33.29
N LEU A 44 -8.66 -34.18 -32.09
CA LEU A 44 -9.69 -35.06 -31.52
C LEU A 44 -11.07 -34.38 -31.64
N GLY A 45 -12.04 -34.94 -32.40
CA GLY A 45 -13.24 -34.22 -32.86
C GLY A 45 -14.65 -34.76 -32.53
N LEU A 46 -15.56 -33.79 -32.28
CA LEU A 46 -17.04 -33.68 -32.44
C LEU A 46 -18.07 -34.44 -31.57
N GLN A 47 -17.73 -35.48 -30.79
CA GLN A 47 -18.73 -36.20 -29.97
C GLN A 47 -18.17 -36.72 -28.62
N SER A 48 -17.46 -35.88 -27.86
CA SER A 48 -16.89 -36.23 -26.54
C SER A 48 -16.13 -37.57 -26.52
N PRO A 49 -15.10 -37.76 -27.38
CA PRO A 49 -14.27 -38.95 -27.31
C PRO A 49 -13.47 -38.98 -26.00
N THR A 50 -13.33 -40.17 -25.41
CA THR A 50 -12.36 -40.44 -24.35
C THR A 50 -11.20 -41.21 -24.99
N ILE A 51 -9.97 -40.73 -24.87
CA ILE A 51 -8.80 -41.56 -25.15
C ILE A 51 -8.29 -42.10 -23.83
N GLU A 52 -8.19 -43.41 -23.74
CA GLU A 52 -7.62 -44.14 -22.62
C GLU A 52 -6.35 -44.81 -23.12
N PHE A 53 -5.21 -44.47 -22.53
CA PHE A 53 -3.99 -45.24 -22.79
C PHE A 53 -3.99 -46.43 -21.81
N ASP A 54 -4.32 -47.63 -22.30
CA ASP A 54 -4.54 -48.83 -21.48
C ASP A 54 -3.27 -49.19 -20.70
N ASP A 55 -3.32 -49.16 -19.37
CA ASP A 55 -2.19 -49.35 -18.45
C ASP A 55 -2.22 -50.74 -17.82
N THR A 56 -2.08 -51.77 -18.65
CA THR A 56 -1.85 -53.14 -18.15
C THR A 56 -0.37 -53.46 -17.93
N GLY A 57 0.54 -52.48 -18.13
CA GLY A 57 2.00 -52.66 -18.06
C GLY A 57 2.78 -51.38 -17.74
N PHE A 58 3.60 -51.46 -16.67
CA PHE A 58 4.42 -50.42 -16.02
C PHE A 58 5.46 -49.63 -16.88
N ALA A 59 5.22 -49.31 -18.14
CA ALA A 59 6.12 -48.49 -18.95
C ALA A 59 5.63 -47.03 -19.04
N THR A 60 6.43 -46.07 -18.56
CA THR A 60 6.25 -44.64 -18.86
C THR A 60 6.24 -44.44 -20.38
N ARG A 61 5.15 -43.89 -20.94
CA ARG A 61 5.08 -43.53 -22.36
C ARG A 61 5.47 -42.07 -22.55
N THR A 62 6.10 -41.77 -23.68
CA THR A 62 6.50 -40.41 -24.04
C THR A 62 5.69 -39.91 -25.22
N ILE A 63 4.95 -38.81 -25.01
CA ILE A 63 4.39 -38.01 -26.08
C ILE A 63 5.41 -36.90 -26.37
N SER A 64 6.03 -36.90 -27.55
CA SER A 64 7.20 -36.04 -27.85
C SER A 64 7.07 -35.29 -29.17
N GLY A 65 7.83 -34.21 -29.32
CA GLY A 65 8.01 -33.52 -30.60
C GLY A 65 7.48 -32.08 -30.62
N ALA A 66 7.80 -31.35 -31.69
CA ALA A 66 7.53 -29.90 -31.81
C ALA A 66 6.13 -29.56 -32.35
N GLY A 67 5.29 -30.56 -32.64
CA GLY A 67 3.89 -30.38 -33.04
C GLY A 67 2.96 -30.04 -31.87
N THR A 68 1.66 -29.94 -32.14
CA THR A 68 0.64 -29.66 -31.11
C THR A 68 -0.47 -30.72 -31.13
N MET A 69 -0.76 -31.29 -29.97
CA MET A 69 -1.95 -32.13 -29.77
C MET A 69 -3.16 -31.24 -29.48
N ASN A 70 -4.17 -31.28 -30.35
CA ASN A 70 -5.37 -30.45 -30.26
C ASN A 70 -6.58 -31.26 -29.77
N ILE A 71 -7.09 -30.92 -28.59
CA ILE A 71 -8.29 -31.51 -28.00
C ILE A 71 -9.49 -30.61 -28.35
N SER A 72 -10.54 -31.14 -28.97
CA SER A 72 -11.75 -30.36 -29.29
C SER A 72 -13.03 -31.04 -28.77
N ASN A 73 -14.05 -30.23 -28.47
CA ASN A 73 -15.40 -30.64 -28.03
C ASN A 73 -15.48 -31.60 -26.82
N ASN A 74 -15.22 -31.09 -25.60
CA ASN A 74 -15.40 -31.80 -24.32
C ASN A 74 -14.79 -33.22 -24.30
N GLY A 75 -13.73 -33.43 -25.07
CA GLY A 75 -12.98 -34.69 -25.07
C GLY A 75 -12.12 -34.77 -23.82
N SER A 76 -11.94 -36.00 -23.33
CA SER A 76 -11.06 -36.28 -22.19
C SER A 76 -9.90 -37.16 -22.65
N ILE A 77 -8.69 -36.87 -22.17
CA ILE A 77 -7.54 -37.76 -22.32
C ILE A 77 -7.12 -38.21 -20.93
N ASP A 78 -7.04 -39.53 -20.72
CA ASP A 78 -6.40 -40.11 -19.54
C ASP A 78 -4.93 -40.37 -19.86
N LEU A 79 -4.01 -39.73 -19.14
CA LEU A 79 -2.55 -39.84 -19.34
C LEU A 79 -1.85 -40.46 -18.13
N SER A 80 -2.54 -41.36 -17.43
CA SER A 80 -2.00 -42.01 -16.24
C SER A 80 -0.62 -42.64 -16.50
N ASN A 81 0.40 -42.18 -15.75
CA ASN A 81 1.82 -42.58 -15.83
C ASN A 81 2.63 -42.11 -17.07
N ASP A 82 2.18 -41.08 -17.78
CA ASP A 82 2.83 -40.60 -19.02
C ASP A 82 3.64 -39.30 -18.87
N VAL A 83 4.64 -39.11 -19.74
CA VAL A 83 5.45 -37.88 -19.86
C VAL A 83 5.15 -37.19 -21.18
N ILE A 84 4.79 -35.91 -21.13
CA ILE A 84 4.62 -35.08 -22.32
C ILE A 84 5.85 -34.18 -22.49
N THR A 85 6.45 -34.23 -23.67
CA THR A 85 7.57 -33.40 -24.13
C THR A 85 7.16 -32.71 -25.43
N GLY A 86 6.17 -31.82 -25.34
CA GLY A 86 5.53 -31.14 -26.48
C GLY A 86 4.35 -30.25 -26.06
N ASN A 87 3.72 -29.57 -27.02
CA ASN A 87 2.59 -28.67 -26.76
C ASN A 87 1.24 -29.39 -26.82
N ILE A 88 0.34 -29.09 -25.89
CA ILE A 88 -1.07 -29.53 -25.91
C ILE A 88 -1.98 -28.28 -25.95
N SER A 89 -3.00 -28.27 -26.80
CA SER A 89 -3.95 -27.15 -26.87
C SER A 89 -5.41 -27.60 -26.96
N GLY A 90 -6.30 -26.92 -26.24
CA GLY A 90 -7.75 -26.98 -26.41
C GLY A 90 -8.20 -26.01 -27.50
N ASN A 91 -9.03 -26.46 -28.44
CA ASN A 91 -9.57 -25.58 -29.48
C ASN A 91 -10.56 -24.55 -28.90
N ALA A 92 -10.65 -23.37 -29.53
CA ALA A 92 -11.56 -22.28 -29.15
C ALA A 92 -13.03 -22.74 -29.23
N GLY A 93 -13.61 -23.13 -28.08
CA GLY A 93 -15.00 -23.58 -27.94
C GLY A 93 -15.21 -24.97 -27.33
N GLY A 94 -14.16 -25.76 -27.05
CA GLY A 94 -14.26 -27.03 -26.32
C GLY A 94 -13.47 -27.02 -25.01
N ALA A 95 -14.00 -27.64 -23.95
CA ALA A 95 -13.24 -27.90 -22.73
C ALA A 95 -12.21 -29.03 -23.01
N ALA A 96 -10.92 -28.77 -22.80
CA ALA A 96 -9.90 -29.82 -22.78
C ALA A 96 -9.79 -30.34 -21.34
N SER A 97 -10.20 -31.59 -21.12
CA SER A 97 -10.04 -32.25 -19.82
C SER A 97 -8.95 -33.31 -19.88
N VAL A 98 -8.00 -33.23 -18.96
CA VAL A 98 -6.91 -34.20 -18.82
C VAL A 98 -7.00 -34.75 -17.40
N ALA A 99 -7.23 -36.04 -17.27
CA ALA A 99 -7.25 -36.71 -15.98
C ALA A 99 -6.07 -37.68 -15.88
N ASN A 100 -5.43 -37.74 -14.72
CA ASN A 100 -4.33 -38.65 -14.42
C ASN A 100 -4.45 -39.06 -12.95
N ALA A 101 -4.57 -40.34 -12.67
CA ALA A 101 -4.65 -40.84 -11.29
C ALA A 101 -3.28 -40.92 -10.58
N SER A 102 -2.21 -40.58 -11.31
CA SER A 102 -0.78 -40.71 -10.98
C SER A 102 -0.02 -39.39 -11.28
N ASN A 103 1.31 -39.44 -11.39
CA ASN A 103 2.14 -38.27 -11.72
C ASN A 103 1.99 -37.91 -13.22
N LEU A 104 1.93 -36.61 -13.52
CA LEU A 104 1.88 -36.03 -14.85
C LEU A 104 3.03 -35.03 -15.01
N THR A 105 3.92 -35.22 -15.98
CA THR A 105 4.98 -34.24 -16.31
C THR A 105 4.72 -33.61 -17.67
N ILE A 106 4.71 -32.28 -17.73
CA ILE A 106 4.52 -31.48 -18.95
C ILE A 106 5.77 -30.65 -19.19
N ASN A 107 6.62 -31.03 -20.14
CA ASN A 107 7.80 -30.27 -20.57
C ASN A 107 7.47 -29.49 -21.87
N GLY A 108 6.57 -28.50 -21.77
CA GLY A 108 6.03 -27.75 -22.91
C GLY A 108 4.81 -26.90 -22.54
N ASN A 109 4.20 -26.22 -23.53
CA ASN A 109 3.03 -25.37 -23.25
C ASN A 109 1.73 -26.20 -23.25
N LEU A 110 0.86 -25.95 -22.26
CA LEU A 110 -0.50 -26.49 -22.21
C LEU A 110 -1.51 -25.33 -22.28
N ASN A 111 -2.45 -25.38 -23.22
CA ASN A 111 -3.59 -24.46 -23.27
C ASN A 111 -4.88 -25.26 -23.05
N MET A 112 -5.62 -24.98 -21.99
CA MET A 112 -6.89 -25.65 -21.65
C MET A 112 -8.10 -25.14 -22.44
N GLY A 113 -7.92 -24.13 -23.30
CA GLY A 113 -8.99 -23.49 -24.07
C GLY A 113 -9.79 -22.47 -23.25
N THR A 114 -10.91 -22.00 -23.80
CA THR A 114 -11.76 -20.92 -23.22
C THR A 114 -13.06 -21.44 -22.56
N SER A 115 -13.15 -22.75 -22.33
CA SER A 115 -14.31 -23.44 -21.77
C SER A 115 -13.85 -24.21 -20.53
N SER A 116 -14.72 -24.44 -19.53
CA SER A 116 -14.38 -24.99 -18.20
C SER A 116 -13.77 -26.42 -18.24
N GLY A 117 -12.52 -26.55 -18.68
CA GLY A 117 -11.75 -27.79 -18.67
C GLY A 117 -11.34 -28.20 -17.27
N THR A 118 -10.91 -29.44 -17.12
CA THR A 118 -10.34 -29.94 -15.85
C THR A 118 -9.04 -30.66 -16.13
N LEU A 119 -7.94 -30.19 -15.55
CA LEU A 119 -6.66 -30.89 -15.48
C LEU A 119 -6.54 -31.49 -14.08
N SER A 120 -6.52 -32.80 -13.93
CA SER A 120 -6.36 -33.45 -12.61
C SER A 120 -5.21 -34.45 -12.61
N ALA A 121 -4.32 -34.39 -11.62
CA ALA A 121 -3.21 -35.34 -11.43
C ALA A 121 -3.08 -35.79 -9.96
N PHE A 122 -2.37 -36.89 -9.66
CA PHE A 122 -1.85 -37.12 -8.32
C PHE A 122 -0.73 -36.12 -8.01
N ALA A 123 0.27 -36.02 -8.89
CA ALA A 123 1.26 -34.93 -8.89
C ALA A 123 1.37 -34.33 -10.29
N LEU A 124 1.34 -33.01 -10.42
CA LEU A 124 1.56 -32.30 -11.69
C LEU A 124 2.95 -31.66 -11.66
N ASN A 125 3.80 -31.96 -12.63
CA ASN A 125 5.12 -31.35 -12.78
C ASN A 125 5.15 -30.58 -14.10
N LEU A 126 5.12 -29.26 -14.04
CA LEU A 126 5.42 -28.40 -15.16
C LEU A 126 6.94 -28.30 -15.25
N GLY A 127 7.50 -28.84 -16.33
CA GLY A 127 8.93 -28.78 -16.61
C GLY A 127 9.36 -27.35 -16.94
N THR A 128 10.67 -27.10 -17.00
CA THR A 128 11.21 -25.73 -17.06
C THR A 128 10.69 -24.89 -18.24
N SER A 129 10.22 -23.67 -17.96
CA SER A 129 9.79 -22.67 -18.95
C SER A 129 8.57 -23.06 -19.79
N SER A 130 7.68 -23.84 -19.20
CA SER A 130 6.34 -24.18 -19.70
C SER A 130 5.35 -23.03 -19.46
N THR A 131 4.39 -22.86 -20.36
CA THR A 131 3.25 -21.94 -20.18
C THR A 131 1.95 -22.74 -20.07
N LEU A 132 1.23 -22.59 -18.95
CA LEU A 132 -0.10 -23.16 -18.76
C LEU A 132 -1.15 -22.05 -18.92
N THR A 133 -2.02 -22.15 -19.92
CA THR A 133 -2.98 -21.09 -20.29
C THR A 133 -4.41 -21.61 -20.42
N GLY A 134 -5.41 -20.70 -20.41
CA GLY A 134 -6.80 -21.02 -20.72
C GLY A 134 -7.75 -20.74 -19.56
N THR A 135 -8.84 -21.50 -19.45
CA THR A 135 -9.83 -21.40 -18.36
C THR A 135 -10.23 -22.79 -17.88
N GLY A 136 -10.42 -22.98 -16.58
CA GLY A 136 -10.81 -24.29 -16.01
C GLY A 136 -10.08 -24.62 -14.71
N ASN A 137 -10.30 -25.84 -14.20
CA ASN A 137 -9.78 -26.25 -12.89
C ASN A 137 -8.52 -27.11 -13.07
N VAL A 138 -7.45 -26.79 -12.34
CA VAL A 138 -6.22 -27.58 -12.26
C VAL A 138 -6.11 -28.16 -10.86
N THR A 139 -6.31 -29.47 -10.70
CA THR A 139 -6.29 -30.14 -9.41
C THR A 139 -5.11 -31.10 -9.30
N ALA A 140 -4.33 -31.03 -8.22
CA ALA A 140 -3.37 -32.08 -7.90
C ALA A 140 -3.50 -32.53 -6.46
N ASN A 141 -3.59 -33.84 -6.23
CA ASN A 141 -3.83 -34.39 -4.88
C ASN A 141 -2.59 -34.37 -3.97
N ASN A 142 -1.38 -34.40 -4.54
CA ASN A 142 -0.11 -34.53 -3.80
C ASN A 142 0.88 -33.39 -4.07
N SER A 143 1.08 -32.97 -5.32
CA SER A 143 1.96 -31.81 -5.57
C SER A 143 1.71 -31.16 -6.92
N ILE A 144 2.00 -29.87 -7.01
CA ILE A 144 2.20 -29.16 -8.28
C ILE A 144 3.63 -28.62 -8.23
N THR A 145 4.51 -29.07 -9.11
CA THR A 145 5.87 -28.53 -9.24
C THR A 145 5.90 -27.64 -10.47
N VAL A 146 6.46 -26.45 -10.32
CA VAL A 146 6.59 -25.44 -11.36
C VAL A 146 8.02 -24.91 -11.34
N SER A 147 8.59 -24.61 -12.51
CA SER A 147 9.98 -24.20 -12.63
C SER A 147 10.16 -23.17 -13.75
N ASN A 148 10.20 -21.88 -13.42
CA ASN A 148 10.25 -20.79 -14.41
C ASN A 148 9.06 -20.79 -15.37
N ASP A 149 7.89 -21.17 -14.87
CA ASP A 149 6.68 -21.36 -15.66
C ASP A 149 5.73 -20.17 -15.53
N LYS A 150 4.96 -19.94 -16.58
CA LYS A 150 3.93 -18.91 -16.62
C LYS A 150 2.54 -19.55 -16.63
N ILE A 151 1.69 -19.18 -15.67
CA ILE A 151 0.26 -19.49 -15.69
C ILE A 151 -0.49 -18.26 -16.18
N ALA A 152 -1.41 -18.43 -17.13
CA ALA A 152 -2.26 -17.34 -17.59
C ALA A 152 -3.73 -17.69 -17.91
N GLY A 153 -4.63 -16.71 -17.83
CA GLY A 153 -6.07 -16.85 -18.10
C GLY A 153 -6.88 -17.36 -16.89
N GLY A 154 -8.19 -17.57 -17.01
CA GLY A 154 -9.07 -17.93 -15.88
C GLY A 154 -8.93 -19.37 -15.35
N LEU A 155 -7.72 -19.82 -15.04
CA LEU A 155 -7.43 -21.12 -14.43
C LEU A 155 -7.54 -21.03 -12.91
N GLU A 156 -8.24 -21.99 -12.29
CA GLU A 156 -8.34 -22.15 -10.84
C GLU A 156 -7.54 -23.39 -10.42
N PHE A 157 -6.47 -23.19 -9.65
CA PHE A 157 -5.67 -24.29 -9.12
C PHE A 157 -6.26 -24.79 -7.80
N THR A 158 -6.13 -26.07 -7.51
CA THR A 158 -6.69 -26.72 -6.32
C THR A 158 -5.71 -27.81 -5.90
N LEU A 159 -5.02 -27.60 -4.78
CA LEU A 159 -4.18 -28.62 -4.16
C LEU A 159 -5.02 -29.48 -3.22
N GLY A 160 -4.76 -30.79 -3.17
CA GLY A 160 -5.32 -31.65 -2.12
C GLY A 160 -4.85 -31.21 -0.72
N THR A 161 -5.51 -31.69 0.34
CA THR A 161 -5.30 -31.26 1.75
C THR A 161 -3.89 -31.52 2.34
N THR A 162 -2.96 -32.04 1.55
CA THR A 162 -1.57 -32.35 1.93
C THR A 162 -0.59 -32.01 0.79
N GLY A 163 -1.01 -31.20 -0.19
CA GLY A 163 -0.32 -31.07 -1.47
C GLY A 163 0.66 -29.89 -1.55
N THR A 164 1.92 -30.13 -1.92
CA THR A 164 2.96 -29.07 -2.02
C THR A 164 2.96 -28.38 -3.38
N LEU A 165 3.02 -27.05 -3.42
CA LEU A 165 3.37 -26.27 -4.62
C LEU A 165 4.85 -25.88 -4.53
N SER A 166 5.74 -26.49 -5.32
CA SER A 166 7.19 -26.28 -5.16
C SER A 166 7.81 -25.54 -6.34
N ALA A 167 8.65 -24.56 -6.02
CA ALA A 167 9.47 -23.77 -6.94
C ALA A 167 10.92 -23.75 -6.41
N ASP A 168 11.93 -24.07 -7.23
CA ASP A 168 13.35 -23.98 -6.81
C ASP A 168 13.80 -22.51 -6.63
N THR A 169 14.85 -22.28 -5.84
CA THR A 169 15.58 -21.02 -5.54
C THR A 169 15.83 -20.09 -6.74
N SER A 170 15.89 -20.63 -7.96
CA SER A 170 16.16 -19.89 -9.19
C SER A 170 14.93 -19.70 -10.09
N THR A 171 13.75 -20.06 -9.57
CA THR A 171 12.52 -20.15 -10.36
C THR A 171 11.52 -19.06 -9.97
N THR A 172 11.03 -18.34 -10.99
CA THR A 172 9.87 -17.46 -10.84
C THR A 172 8.62 -18.21 -11.25
N PHE A 173 7.63 -18.21 -10.38
CA PHE A 173 6.29 -18.68 -10.65
C PHE A 173 5.40 -17.46 -10.90
N THR A 174 5.05 -17.22 -12.17
CA THR A 174 4.24 -16.06 -12.56
C THR A 174 2.78 -16.42 -12.72
N VAL A 175 1.91 -15.74 -11.97
CA VAL A 175 0.45 -15.78 -12.12
C VAL A 175 0.02 -14.52 -12.88
N ASP A 176 -0.44 -14.68 -14.12
CA ASP A 176 -0.82 -13.57 -15.03
C ASP A 176 -2.30 -13.67 -15.45
N ALA A 177 -3.14 -12.70 -15.08
CA ALA A 177 -4.56 -12.70 -15.45
C ALA A 177 -5.31 -14.01 -15.09
N SER A 178 -4.89 -14.66 -14.00
CA SER A 178 -5.38 -15.94 -13.47
C SER A 178 -5.79 -15.85 -12.01
N ASN A 179 -6.65 -16.77 -11.54
CA ASN A 179 -7.03 -16.90 -10.14
C ASN A 179 -6.38 -18.16 -9.54
N LEU A 180 -5.19 -18.02 -8.95
CA LEU A 180 -4.56 -19.12 -8.25
C LEU A 180 -5.22 -19.28 -6.87
N LYS A 181 -5.83 -20.42 -6.60
CA LYS A 181 -6.34 -20.76 -5.27
C LYS A 181 -5.43 -21.77 -4.60
N VAL A 182 -4.98 -21.45 -3.39
CA VAL A 182 -4.05 -22.26 -2.60
C VAL A 182 -4.85 -22.82 -1.43
N LEU A 183 -5.03 -24.15 -1.41
CA LEU A 183 -5.83 -24.84 -0.39
C LEU A 183 -4.96 -25.37 0.77
N ALA A 184 -5.62 -25.74 1.88
CA ALA A 184 -5.09 -25.91 3.23
C ALA A 184 -4.23 -27.16 3.33
N GLY A 185 -3.16 -27.05 4.12
CA GLY A 185 -2.11 -28.07 4.19
C GLY A 185 -1.19 -28.08 2.96
N GLY A 186 -1.39 -27.13 2.03
CA GLY A 186 -0.45 -26.86 0.97
C GLY A 186 0.70 -26.00 1.46
N VAL A 187 1.92 -26.50 1.25
CA VAL A 187 3.16 -25.77 1.48
C VAL A 187 3.58 -25.21 0.13
N PHE A 188 3.82 -23.89 0.01
CA PHE A 188 4.74 -23.44 -1.02
C PHE A 188 6.14 -23.76 -0.51
N ASP A 189 6.65 -24.95 -0.86
CA ASP A 189 7.97 -25.41 -0.40
C ASP A 189 8.96 -25.05 -1.50
N GLY A 190 9.55 -23.88 -1.36
CA GLY A 190 10.42 -23.38 -2.39
C GLY A 190 10.75 -21.92 -2.25
N SER A 191 11.91 -21.64 -1.67
CA SER A 191 12.75 -20.43 -1.75
C SER A 191 12.81 -19.63 -3.09
N GLY A 192 11.99 -19.97 -4.10
CA GLY A 192 11.75 -19.21 -5.32
C GLY A 192 10.81 -18.02 -5.14
N ILE A 193 10.38 -17.46 -6.27
CA ILE A 193 9.63 -16.19 -6.33
C ILE A 193 8.19 -16.46 -6.80
N LEU A 194 7.19 -16.09 -6.02
CA LEU A 194 5.81 -15.94 -6.48
C LEU A 194 5.62 -14.52 -7.02
N SER A 195 5.51 -14.38 -8.34
CA SER A 195 5.22 -13.10 -9.00
C SER A 195 3.77 -13.07 -9.46
N VAL A 196 2.99 -12.11 -8.99
CA VAL A 196 1.59 -11.91 -9.40
C VAL A 196 1.53 -10.67 -10.29
N GLU A 197 1.18 -10.86 -11.56
CA GLU A 197 1.34 -9.85 -12.61
C GLU A 197 0.06 -9.72 -13.45
N ASN A 198 -0.08 -8.62 -14.18
CA ASN A 198 -1.10 -8.36 -15.20
C ASN A 198 -2.53 -8.70 -14.74
N GLY A 199 -2.90 -8.28 -13.53
CA GLY A 199 -4.23 -8.54 -12.95
C GLY A 199 -4.42 -9.96 -12.42
N GLY A 200 -3.34 -10.72 -12.23
CA GLY A 200 -3.38 -12.00 -11.55
C GLY A 200 -3.86 -11.85 -10.11
N SER A 201 -4.56 -12.86 -9.62
CA SER A 201 -5.01 -12.95 -8.24
C SER A 201 -4.58 -14.27 -7.61
N VAL A 202 -4.07 -14.20 -6.38
CA VAL A 202 -3.80 -15.37 -5.54
C VAL A 202 -4.73 -15.33 -4.33
N ASP A 203 -5.39 -16.45 -4.03
CA ASP A 203 -6.26 -16.63 -2.89
C ASP A 203 -5.75 -17.79 -2.02
N PHE A 204 -5.20 -17.47 -0.86
CA PHE A 204 -4.87 -18.43 0.18
C PHE A 204 -6.12 -18.70 1.01
N SER A 205 -6.91 -19.71 0.61
CA SER A 205 -8.19 -20.06 1.26
C SER A 205 -8.39 -21.56 1.33
N ALA A 206 -8.67 -22.16 2.50
CA ALA A 206 -9.22 -23.53 2.59
C ALA A 206 -9.57 -24.03 4.00
N GLY A 207 -10.09 -25.27 4.09
CA GLY A 207 -10.58 -25.86 5.33
C GLY A 207 -9.51 -26.50 6.21
N ALA A 208 -9.56 -26.17 7.50
CA ALA A 208 -8.91 -26.83 8.64
C ALA A 208 -7.39 -27.10 8.50
N GLY A 209 -6.56 -26.06 8.67
CA GLY A 209 -5.12 -26.15 8.93
C GLY A 209 -4.36 -24.89 8.50
N SER A 210 -3.25 -24.56 9.18
CA SER A 210 -2.38 -23.43 8.79
C SER A 210 -1.58 -23.77 7.53
N SER A 211 -1.44 -22.80 6.60
CA SER A 211 -0.61 -22.93 5.40
C SER A 211 0.69 -22.14 5.54
N THR A 212 1.77 -22.58 4.90
CA THR A 212 3.05 -21.88 4.90
C THR A 212 3.49 -21.53 3.48
N PHE A 213 3.85 -20.27 3.26
CA PHE A 213 4.56 -19.80 2.09
C PHE A 213 6.03 -19.61 2.44
N ASP A 214 6.94 -20.21 1.70
CA ASP A 214 8.39 -20.07 1.85
C ASP A 214 8.92 -19.51 0.52
N GLY A 215 9.41 -18.26 0.49
CA GLY A 215 9.93 -17.64 -0.75
C GLY A 215 9.77 -16.12 -0.82
N VAL A 216 9.86 -15.55 -2.03
CA VAL A 216 9.66 -14.11 -2.29
C VAL A 216 8.26 -13.87 -2.84
N LEU A 217 7.53 -12.89 -2.31
CA LEU A 217 6.28 -12.41 -2.90
C LEU A 217 6.53 -11.11 -3.66
N LEU A 218 6.19 -11.09 -4.95
CA LEU A 218 6.16 -9.89 -5.78
C LEU A 218 4.78 -9.71 -6.40
N THR A 219 4.27 -8.48 -6.38
CA THR A 219 2.98 -8.13 -6.99
C THR A 219 3.12 -6.87 -7.83
N ASP A 220 2.37 -6.76 -8.92
CA ASP A 220 2.23 -5.52 -9.68
C ASP A 220 0.99 -4.72 -9.27
N ALA A 221 0.89 -3.47 -9.75
CA ALA A 221 -0.18 -2.53 -9.40
C ALA A 221 -1.61 -2.99 -9.72
N THR A 222 -1.78 -4.03 -10.52
CA THR A 222 -3.09 -4.55 -10.93
C THR A 222 -3.45 -5.88 -10.26
N SER A 223 -2.48 -6.50 -9.61
CA SER A 223 -2.61 -7.84 -9.02
C SER A 223 -3.18 -7.82 -7.60
N SER A 224 -3.68 -8.98 -7.14
CA SER A 224 -4.23 -9.13 -5.80
C SER A 224 -3.82 -10.41 -5.11
N VAL A 225 -3.65 -10.35 -3.79
CA VAL A 225 -3.43 -11.48 -2.90
C VAL A 225 -4.46 -11.42 -1.78
N SER A 226 -5.22 -12.47 -1.59
CA SER A 226 -6.17 -12.61 -0.48
C SER A 226 -5.69 -13.70 0.48
N ILE A 227 -5.63 -13.40 1.76
CA ILE A 227 -5.31 -14.33 2.84
C ILE A 227 -6.61 -14.58 3.60
N ASN A 228 -7.28 -15.67 3.26
CA ASN A 228 -8.61 -16.07 3.74
C ASN A 228 -8.56 -17.29 4.67
N ASP A 229 -7.36 -17.68 5.12
CA ASP A 229 -7.09 -18.69 6.14
C ASP A 229 -5.83 -18.29 6.93
N ASP A 230 -5.53 -18.98 8.02
CA ASP A 230 -4.32 -18.71 8.81
C ASP A 230 -3.06 -19.10 8.00
N VAL A 231 -2.22 -18.12 7.64
CA VAL A 231 -1.02 -18.34 6.79
C VAL A 231 0.24 -17.71 7.37
N THR A 232 1.35 -18.46 7.36
CA THR A 232 2.68 -17.91 7.60
C THR A 232 3.44 -17.75 6.29
N PHE A 233 3.94 -16.56 6.00
CA PHE A 233 4.85 -16.23 4.91
C PHE A 233 6.26 -16.10 5.49
N ASP A 234 7.12 -17.06 5.21
CA ASP A 234 8.56 -17.02 5.47
C ASP A 234 9.27 -16.48 4.23
N PHE A 235 9.84 -15.28 4.35
CA PHE A 235 10.55 -14.61 3.28
C PHE A 235 12.05 -14.94 3.21
N ASN A 236 12.57 -15.83 4.06
CA ASN A 236 13.96 -16.31 4.05
C ASN A 236 15.05 -15.20 4.02
N GLY A 237 14.80 -14.03 4.61
CA GLY A 237 15.77 -12.94 4.58
C GLY A 237 15.90 -12.24 3.22
N THR A 238 14.90 -12.38 2.34
CA THR A 238 14.87 -11.77 1.00
C THR A 238 13.98 -10.52 0.96
N THR A 239 14.03 -9.78 -0.16
CA THR A 239 13.19 -8.61 -0.38
C THR A 239 11.89 -9.02 -1.09
N SER A 240 10.75 -8.76 -0.46
CA SER A 240 9.40 -8.93 -1.05
C SER A 240 8.69 -7.59 -1.21
N ASN A 241 7.74 -7.50 -2.14
CA ASN A 241 6.98 -6.27 -2.35
C ASN A 241 5.49 -6.48 -2.64
N ASN A 242 4.70 -5.52 -2.19
CA ASN A 242 3.31 -5.35 -2.57
C ASN A 242 3.13 -4.08 -3.41
N ALA A 243 3.00 -4.14 -4.73
CA ALA A 243 2.54 -3.00 -5.53
C ALA A 243 1.02 -3.05 -5.82
N GLY A 244 0.41 -4.23 -5.69
CA GLY A 244 -1.01 -4.49 -5.96
C GLY A 244 -1.89 -4.34 -4.74
N SER A 245 -2.73 -5.33 -4.46
CA SER A 245 -3.55 -5.39 -3.25
C SER A 245 -3.29 -6.66 -2.43
N ILE A 246 -3.05 -6.53 -1.13
CA ILE A 246 -3.07 -7.63 -0.16
C ILE A 246 -4.27 -7.43 0.77
N SER A 247 -5.13 -8.44 0.89
CA SER A 247 -6.25 -8.47 1.84
C SER A 247 -6.03 -9.55 2.89
N VAL A 248 -5.84 -9.17 4.15
CA VAL A 248 -5.67 -10.07 5.31
C VAL A 248 -7.02 -10.29 5.96
N ASN A 249 -7.73 -11.33 5.54
CA ASN A 249 -9.09 -11.66 6.00
C ASN A 249 -9.12 -12.73 7.11
N GLU A 250 -7.99 -13.39 7.36
CA GLU A 250 -7.71 -14.29 8.50
C GLU A 250 -6.32 -13.95 9.08
N ASN A 251 -5.87 -14.62 10.15
CA ASN A 251 -4.58 -14.23 10.74
C ASN A 251 -3.43 -14.57 9.79
N ALA A 252 -2.42 -13.73 9.77
CA ALA A 252 -1.24 -13.96 8.95
C ALA A 252 0.02 -13.65 9.73
N THR A 253 1.12 -14.32 9.38
CA THR A 253 2.46 -14.00 9.87
C THR A 253 3.36 -13.75 8.69
N PHE A 254 4.07 -12.63 8.67
CA PHE A 254 5.15 -12.30 7.75
C PHE A 254 6.46 -12.42 8.52
N ASP A 255 7.14 -13.55 8.39
CA ASP A 255 8.48 -13.75 8.93
C ASP A 255 9.51 -13.26 7.90
N LEU A 256 10.16 -12.13 8.20
CA LEU A 256 11.12 -11.48 7.31
C LEU A 256 12.49 -12.16 7.32
N ASN A 257 12.86 -12.88 8.38
CA ASN A 257 14.17 -13.54 8.54
C ASN A 257 15.39 -12.65 8.20
N GLY A 258 15.34 -11.36 8.55
CA GLY A 258 16.38 -10.35 8.27
C GLY A 258 16.29 -9.68 6.90
N GLY A 259 15.18 -9.92 6.18
CA GLY A 259 14.87 -9.36 4.87
C GLY A 259 14.13 -8.03 4.93
N GLU A 260 13.49 -7.69 3.81
CA GLU A 260 12.73 -6.44 3.68
C GLU A 260 11.37 -6.71 3.04
N PHE A 261 10.31 -6.06 3.53
CA PHE A 261 9.02 -6.04 2.86
C PHE A 261 8.62 -4.60 2.55
N THR A 262 8.32 -4.32 1.28
CA THR A 262 7.88 -2.98 0.84
C THR A 262 6.45 -3.00 0.30
N ASN A 263 5.55 -2.27 0.94
CA ASN A 263 4.19 -2.01 0.46
C ASN A 263 4.14 -0.68 -0.32
N SER A 264 3.92 -0.74 -1.63
CA SER A 264 3.63 0.39 -2.52
C SER A 264 2.22 0.35 -3.12
N GLY A 265 1.44 -0.68 -2.78
CA GLY A 265 0.04 -0.86 -3.16
C GLY A 265 -0.89 -0.77 -1.95
N ASN A 266 -2.05 -1.42 -2.00
CA ASN A 266 -3.00 -1.44 -0.89
C ASN A 266 -2.81 -2.70 -0.02
N MET A 267 -2.71 -2.54 1.29
CA MET A 267 -2.76 -3.62 2.27
C MET A 267 -3.90 -3.36 3.25
N THR A 268 -4.87 -4.26 3.33
CA THR A 268 -6.04 -4.13 4.22
C THR A 268 -6.10 -5.29 5.20
N ILE A 269 -6.23 -5.00 6.49
CA ILE A 269 -6.37 -5.99 7.57
C ILE A 269 -7.80 -5.97 8.08
N ALA A 270 -8.49 -7.10 7.97
CA ALA A 270 -9.88 -7.23 8.35
C ALA A 270 -10.10 -7.14 9.87
N ALA A 271 -11.31 -6.76 10.26
CA ALA A 271 -11.72 -6.64 11.65
C ALA A 271 -11.40 -7.90 12.48
N SER A 272 -10.83 -7.71 13.67
CA SER A 272 -10.45 -8.79 14.60
C SER A 272 -9.41 -9.79 14.06
N LYS A 273 -8.71 -9.46 12.96
CA LYS A 273 -7.60 -10.24 12.42
C LYS A 273 -6.28 -9.57 12.67
N THR A 274 -5.24 -10.38 12.79
CA THR A 274 -3.87 -9.89 13.02
C THR A 274 -2.97 -10.29 11.88
N LEU A 275 -2.24 -9.31 11.32
CA LEU A 275 -1.02 -9.55 10.56
C LEU A 275 0.17 -9.35 11.51
N VAL A 276 0.84 -10.43 11.89
CA VAL A 276 2.10 -10.38 12.64
C VAL A 276 3.25 -10.21 11.65
N VAL A 277 4.18 -9.32 11.94
CA VAL A 277 5.45 -9.15 11.23
C VAL A 277 6.56 -9.42 12.23
N GLU A 278 7.34 -10.46 11.98
CA GLU A 278 8.40 -10.93 12.87
C GLU A 278 9.70 -11.14 12.10
N SER A 279 10.82 -11.19 12.82
CA SER A 279 12.11 -11.47 12.21
C SER A 279 13.15 -11.93 13.21
N ALA A 280 13.91 -12.98 12.89
CA ALA A 280 15.03 -13.44 13.73
C ALA A 280 16.28 -12.53 13.71
N SER A 281 16.28 -11.45 12.92
CA SER A 281 17.37 -10.49 12.75
C SER A 281 16.82 -9.16 12.24
N ALA A 282 17.54 -8.05 12.44
CA ALA A 282 17.10 -6.72 12.01
C ALA A 282 16.53 -6.71 10.58
N ALA A 283 15.27 -6.30 10.45
CA ALA A 283 14.49 -6.29 9.22
C ALA A 283 13.60 -5.02 9.14
N THR A 284 13.19 -4.66 7.92
CA THR A 284 12.37 -3.48 7.68
C THR A 284 11.03 -3.86 7.03
N PHE A 285 9.96 -3.29 7.56
CA PHE A 285 8.64 -3.34 6.96
C PHE A 285 8.24 -1.90 6.60
N THR A 286 8.24 -1.61 5.31
CA THR A 286 8.08 -0.23 4.80
C THR A 286 6.74 -0.11 4.09
N ASN A 287 5.90 0.83 4.53
CA ASN A 287 4.85 1.38 3.66
C ASN A 287 5.45 2.54 2.88
N ALA A 288 5.72 2.33 1.60
CA ALA A 288 6.35 3.33 0.73
C ALA A 288 5.34 4.38 0.26
N VAL A 289 5.86 5.48 -0.30
CA VAL A 289 5.04 6.51 -0.96
C VAL A 289 4.14 5.87 -2.03
N GLY A 290 2.85 6.20 -1.99
CA GLY A 290 1.82 5.60 -2.84
C GLY A 290 1.23 4.28 -2.34
N GLY A 291 1.87 3.64 -1.34
CA GLY A 291 1.31 2.50 -0.63
C GLY A 291 0.27 2.94 0.42
N SER A 292 -0.65 2.05 0.74
CA SER A 292 -1.65 2.22 1.78
C SER A 292 -1.68 1.01 2.71
N ILE A 293 -1.72 1.25 4.01
CA ILE A 293 -2.07 0.26 5.03
C ILE A 293 -3.38 0.71 5.68
N GLY A 294 -4.34 -0.20 5.78
CA GLY A 294 -5.57 0.13 6.48
C GLY A 294 -6.45 -1.04 6.87
N GLY A 295 -7.71 -0.74 7.14
CA GLY A 295 -8.68 -1.66 7.71
C GLY A 295 -8.80 -1.50 9.23
N THR A 296 -9.54 -2.40 9.86
CA THR A 296 -9.91 -2.31 11.30
C THR A 296 -9.34 -3.46 12.13
N GLY A 297 -8.25 -4.05 11.65
CA GLY A 297 -7.55 -5.17 12.30
C GLY A 297 -6.34 -4.72 13.09
N THR A 298 -5.42 -5.67 13.31
CA THR A 298 -4.15 -5.44 14.00
C THR A 298 -2.98 -5.70 13.07
N LEU A 299 -2.07 -4.74 12.92
CA LEU A 299 -0.72 -4.94 12.40
C LEU A 299 0.22 -5.08 13.60
N ASP A 300 0.77 -6.26 13.85
CA ASP A 300 1.69 -6.50 14.96
C ASP A 300 3.13 -6.50 14.46
N THR A 301 3.83 -5.40 14.68
CA THR A 301 5.28 -5.22 14.40
C THR A 301 6.07 -5.12 15.71
N SER A 302 5.57 -5.71 16.81
CA SER A 302 6.17 -5.57 18.14
C SER A 302 7.45 -6.38 18.37
N ASP A 303 7.86 -7.18 17.38
CA ASP A 303 9.16 -7.83 17.38
C ASP A 303 10.29 -6.78 17.34
N GLY A 304 11.18 -6.81 18.33
CA GLY A 304 12.24 -5.81 18.50
C GLY A 304 13.29 -5.77 17.38
N ASP A 305 13.28 -6.77 16.50
CA ASP A 305 14.11 -6.82 15.28
C ASP A 305 13.38 -6.27 14.03
N VAL A 306 12.12 -5.84 14.14
CA VAL A 306 11.33 -5.25 13.03
C VAL A 306 11.19 -3.74 13.23
N THR A 307 11.45 -2.96 12.18
CA THR A 307 11.15 -1.53 12.14
C THR A 307 10.06 -1.23 11.11
N LEU A 308 8.93 -0.68 11.55
CA LEU A 308 7.87 -0.15 10.69
C LEU A 308 8.17 1.30 10.31
N VAL A 309 8.29 1.57 9.01
CA VAL A 309 8.42 2.93 8.46
C VAL A 309 7.22 3.21 7.55
N ASN A 310 6.44 4.25 7.86
CA ASN A 310 5.27 4.62 7.07
C ASN A 310 5.48 5.95 6.32
N ASN A 311 5.82 5.86 5.04
CA ASN A 311 5.87 6.98 4.09
C ASN A 311 4.65 6.99 3.13
N GLY A 312 3.72 6.04 3.30
CA GLY A 312 2.49 5.95 2.53
C GLY A 312 1.28 6.40 3.34
N THR A 313 0.09 5.94 2.93
CA THR A 313 -1.17 6.25 3.58
C THR A 313 -1.50 5.27 4.72
N ILE A 314 -1.92 5.77 5.87
CA ILE A 314 -2.63 5.00 6.91
C ILE A 314 -4.09 5.43 6.93
N THR A 315 -5.00 4.45 6.98
CA THR A 315 -6.46 4.68 7.11
C THR A 315 -7.10 3.59 7.97
N ALA A 316 -8.05 3.94 8.83
CA ALA A 316 -8.78 2.96 9.64
C ALA A 316 -9.94 2.27 8.88
N GLY A 317 -10.05 2.46 7.56
CA GLY A 317 -11.11 1.85 6.73
C GLY A 317 -12.34 2.75 6.62
N ASN A 318 -13.54 2.16 6.67
CA ASN A 318 -14.78 2.94 6.67
C ASN A 318 -15.15 3.32 8.11
N SER A 319 -15.53 4.57 8.33
CA SER A 319 -16.03 5.02 9.63
C SER A 319 -17.24 4.25 10.17
N PRO A 320 -17.27 3.92 11.47
CA PRO A 320 -16.15 4.04 12.43
C PRO A 320 -15.10 2.93 12.23
N GLY A 321 -13.85 3.31 11.95
CA GLY A 321 -12.72 2.41 11.82
C GLY A 321 -11.78 2.43 13.02
N GLU A 322 -11.21 1.29 13.40
CA GLU A 322 -10.16 1.23 14.43
C GLU A 322 -9.01 0.32 13.97
N LEU A 323 -7.90 0.92 13.54
CA LEU A 323 -6.68 0.20 13.20
C LEU A 323 -5.77 0.14 14.44
N THR A 324 -5.30 -1.05 14.79
CA THR A 324 -4.30 -1.22 15.84
C THR A 324 -2.95 -1.57 15.23
N ILE A 325 -1.90 -0.88 15.65
CA ILE A 325 -0.51 -1.23 15.36
C ILE A 325 0.16 -1.57 16.68
N MET A 326 0.72 -2.78 16.80
CA MET A 326 1.51 -3.16 17.96
C MET A 326 3.00 -2.95 17.65
N GLY A 327 3.74 -2.35 18.58
CA GLY A 327 5.12 -1.92 18.37
C GLY A 327 5.27 -0.42 18.13
N ASP A 328 6.49 -0.02 17.79
CA ASP A 328 6.84 1.38 17.48
C ASP A 328 6.45 1.73 16.03
N VAL A 329 5.95 2.95 15.83
CA VAL A 329 5.52 3.48 14.53
C VAL A 329 6.20 4.82 14.26
N VAL A 330 6.80 4.95 13.08
CA VAL A 330 7.26 6.24 12.54
C VAL A 330 6.40 6.62 11.34
N LEU A 331 5.64 7.70 11.46
CA LEU A 331 5.02 8.38 10.34
C LEU A 331 6.07 9.28 9.69
N GLY A 332 6.46 8.95 8.47
CA GLY A 332 7.47 9.71 7.72
C GLY A 332 6.90 10.98 7.09
N GLU A 333 7.80 11.86 6.66
CA GLU A 333 7.51 13.21 6.12
C GLU A 333 6.59 13.20 4.89
N GLU A 334 6.60 12.12 4.10
CA GLU A 334 5.74 11.94 2.92
C GLU A 334 4.44 11.18 3.23
N GLY A 335 4.28 10.72 4.47
CA GLY A 335 3.14 9.91 4.91
C GLY A 335 1.84 10.72 4.97
N LEU A 336 0.73 10.06 4.68
CA LEU A 336 -0.61 10.60 4.86
C LEU A 336 -1.35 9.76 5.89
N THR A 337 -1.90 10.37 6.93
CA THR A 337 -2.84 9.69 7.84
C THR A 337 -4.22 10.29 7.63
N LEU A 338 -5.15 9.47 7.14
CA LEU A 338 -6.53 9.90 6.92
C LEU A 338 -7.39 9.44 8.10
N MET A 339 -8.06 10.40 8.74
CA MET A 339 -8.95 10.18 9.87
C MET A 339 -10.32 10.75 9.57
N GLU A 340 -11.30 9.88 9.44
CA GLU A 340 -12.69 10.29 9.29
C GLU A 340 -13.30 10.61 10.67
N ILE A 341 -13.96 11.77 10.79
CA ILE A 341 -14.79 12.13 11.94
C ILE A 341 -16.25 12.12 11.51
N GLY A 342 -17.06 11.29 12.17
CA GLY A 342 -18.51 11.27 11.97
C GLY A 342 -19.11 9.93 11.54
N GLY A 343 -20.43 9.87 11.68
CA GLY A 343 -21.29 8.72 11.40
C GLY A 343 -22.78 9.05 11.64
N THR A 344 -23.57 8.06 12.02
CA THR A 344 -24.97 8.18 12.46
C THR A 344 -25.17 8.67 13.90
N GLU A 345 -24.18 8.57 14.80
CA GLU A 345 -24.26 9.01 16.21
C GLU A 345 -23.11 9.97 16.59
N ALA A 346 -23.45 11.13 17.18
CA ALA A 346 -22.49 12.18 17.54
C ALA A 346 -21.56 11.77 18.70
N GLY A 347 -20.25 12.00 18.53
CA GLY A 347 -19.22 11.76 19.54
C GLY A 347 -18.83 10.30 19.77
N THR A 348 -19.37 9.35 18.99
CA THR A 348 -19.08 7.90 19.14
C THR A 348 -18.56 7.22 17.88
N GLU A 349 -18.70 7.84 16.71
CA GLU A 349 -18.29 7.25 15.43
C GLU A 349 -17.22 8.13 14.77
N HIS A 350 -15.99 7.63 14.78
CA HIS A 350 -14.81 8.22 14.15
C HIS A 350 -13.78 7.13 13.91
N ASP A 351 -12.84 7.42 13.03
CA ASP A 351 -11.65 6.61 12.86
C ASP A 351 -10.66 6.80 14.01
N LYS A 352 -9.94 5.73 14.31
CA LYS A 352 -8.95 5.69 15.37
C LYS A 352 -7.73 4.86 14.96
N LEU A 353 -6.55 5.39 15.25
CA LEU A 353 -5.28 4.67 15.21
C LEU A 353 -4.78 4.41 16.64
N ASN A 354 -4.69 3.13 17.01
CA ASN A 354 -4.07 2.72 18.27
C ASN A 354 -2.66 2.21 18.02
N VAL A 355 -1.70 2.73 18.77
CA VAL A 355 -0.31 2.26 18.78
C VAL A 355 0.03 1.76 20.18
N THR A 356 0.53 0.53 20.35
CA THR A 356 0.77 0.04 21.72
C THR A 356 1.97 0.69 22.40
N ASP A 357 2.98 1.05 21.62
CA ASP A 357 4.26 1.59 22.10
C ASP A 357 4.46 3.04 21.62
N SER A 358 5.57 3.38 20.95
CA SER A 358 5.84 4.76 20.53
C SER A 358 5.26 5.09 19.16
N LEU A 359 4.54 6.20 19.05
CA LEU A 359 4.13 6.85 17.80
C LEU A 359 4.95 8.14 17.61
N GLN A 360 5.85 8.14 16.63
CA GLN A 360 6.51 9.35 16.15
C GLN A 360 5.72 9.93 14.98
N LEU A 361 5.24 11.17 15.14
CA LEU A 361 4.48 11.88 14.12
C LEU A 361 5.39 12.51 13.07
N GLY A 362 4.83 12.69 11.87
CA GLY A 362 5.41 13.31 10.68
C GLY A 362 4.39 13.25 9.55
N GLY A 363 4.69 13.89 8.42
CA GLY A 363 3.81 13.92 7.25
C GLY A 363 2.49 14.65 7.49
N THR A 364 1.47 14.32 6.69
CA THR A 364 0.18 15.00 6.71
C THR A 364 -0.88 14.24 7.50
N LEU A 365 -1.63 14.93 8.35
CA LEU A 365 -2.90 14.45 8.90
C LEU A 365 -4.06 15.09 8.12
N ASP A 366 -4.93 14.27 7.52
CA ASP A 366 -6.15 14.74 6.88
C ASP A 366 -7.37 14.29 7.69
N VAL A 367 -8.12 15.27 8.22
CA VAL A 367 -9.33 15.03 9.01
C VAL A 367 -10.56 15.28 8.15
N VAL A 368 -11.40 14.27 7.93
CA VAL A 368 -12.52 14.36 6.97
C VAL A 368 -13.86 14.13 7.66
N GLU A 369 -14.85 15.00 7.45
CA GLU A 369 -16.22 14.72 7.88
C GLU A 369 -16.85 13.60 7.03
N TYR A 370 -17.28 12.50 7.67
CA TYR A 370 -17.88 11.35 6.97
C TYR A 370 -19.41 11.31 7.06
N GLY A 371 -20.07 10.79 6.01
CA GLY A 371 -21.48 10.38 6.06
C GLY A 371 -22.50 11.53 6.12
N GLY A 372 -22.10 12.77 5.87
CA GLY A 372 -22.98 13.95 6.04
C GLY A 372 -23.25 14.28 7.51
N PHE A 373 -22.42 13.75 8.41
CA PHE A 373 -22.31 14.22 9.78
C PHE A 373 -21.94 15.71 9.79
N THR A 374 -22.34 16.42 10.84
CA THR A 374 -21.96 17.82 11.05
C THR A 374 -21.43 17.92 12.47
N VAL A 375 -20.14 18.21 12.61
CA VAL A 375 -19.52 18.36 13.92
C VAL A 375 -20.18 19.52 14.67
N SER A 376 -20.47 19.30 15.96
CA SER A 376 -20.97 20.33 16.86
C SER A 376 -19.89 20.80 17.82
N ALA A 377 -20.01 22.05 18.30
CA ALA A 377 -19.14 22.56 19.34
C ALA A 377 -19.24 21.71 20.62
N GLY A 378 -18.08 21.29 21.15
CA GLY A 378 -17.95 20.40 22.29
C GLY A 378 -17.89 18.92 21.94
N ASP A 379 -18.13 18.53 20.68
CA ASP A 379 -17.85 17.17 20.23
C ASP A 379 -16.34 16.90 20.33
N SER A 380 -15.99 15.65 20.63
CA SER A 380 -14.62 15.22 20.92
C SER A 380 -14.37 13.86 20.30
N PHE A 381 -13.29 13.73 19.53
CA PHE A 381 -12.91 12.51 18.81
C PHE A 381 -11.45 12.18 19.11
N THR A 382 -11.18 11.04 19.74
CA THR A 382 -9.80 10.61 20.02
C THR A 382 -9.28 9.85 18.82
N LEU A 383 -8.60 10.57 17.94
CA LEU A 383 -8.11 10.05 16.65
C LEU A 383 -6.90 9.11 16.83
N PHE A 384 -6.09 9.37 17.87
CA PHE A 384 -4.88 8.60 18.16
C PHE A 384 -4.80 8.25 19.63
N GLU A 385 -4.42 7.00 19.92
CA GLU A 385 -3.92 6.58 21.22
C GLU A 385 -2.58 5.86 21.05
N ALA A 386 -1.57 6.23 21.83
CA ALA A 386 -0.26 5.61 21.82
C ALA A 386 0.30 5.40 23.23
N GLY A 387 1.20 4.43 23.40
CA GLY A 387 2.02 4.30 24.62
C GLY A 387 2.86 5.56 24.88
N SER A 388 3.38 6.18 23.81
CA SER A 388 3.88 7.55 23.81
C SER A 388 3.76 8.21 22.45
N ILE A 389 3.47 9.51 22.39
CA ILE A 389 3.48 10.32 21.17
C ILE A 389 4.65 11.31 21.22
N SER A 390 5.42 11.38 20.14
CA SER A 390 6.50 12.36 19.96
C SER A 390 6.40 13.06 18.59
N SER A 391 7.09 14.19 18.45
CA SER A 391 7.03 15.09 17.28
C SER A 391 5.61 15.67 17.03
N SER A 392 5.38 16.20 15.84
CA SER A 392 4.11 16.74 15.34
C SER A 392 3.89 16.27 13.90
N PHE A 393 2.68 16.42 13.38
CA PHE A 393 2.47 16.37 11.94
C PHE A 393 3.17 17.58 11.28
N ASP A 394 3.59 17.40 10.04
CA ASP A 394 4.20 18.46 9.23
C ASP A 394 3.14 19.36 8.60
N TYR A 395 1.96 18.78 8.31
CA TYR A 395 0.82 19.50 7.76
C TYR A 395 -0.50 18.88 8.22
N ILE A 396 -1.55 19.69 8.38
CA ILE A 396 -2.86 19.19 8.79
C ILE A 396 -3.97 19.86 7.98
N THR A 397 -4.86 19.06 7.42
CA THR A 397 -6.03 19.52 6.63
C THR A 397 -7.35 19.14 7.28
N GLY A 398 -8.41 19.83 6.87
CA GLY A 398 -9.79 19.49 7.23
C GLY A 398 -10.24 19.90 8.63
N LEU A 399 -9.51 20.84 9.26
CA LEU A 399 -9.88 21.36 10.59
C LEU A 399 -10.92 22.50 10.53
N ASN A 400 -11.03 23.23 9.43
CA ASN A 400 -12.17 24.12 9.18
C ASN A 400 -13.33 23.30 8.57
N VAL A 401 -14.18 22.74 9.43
CA VAL A 401 -15.35 21.93 9.04
C VAL A 401 -16.56 22.77 8.62
N GLY A 402 -16.42 24.09 8.60
CA GLY A 402 -17.49 25.02 8.28
C GLY A 402 -18.64 24.98 9.29
N HIS A 403 -19.83 25.39 8.85
CA HIS A 403 -21.06 25.38 9.66
C HIS A 403 -20.98 26.13 11.00
N GLY A 404 -19.97 26.99 11.19
CA GLY A 404 -19.71 27.72 12.43
C GLY A 404 -18.92 26.93 13.48
N VAL A 405 -18.20 25.88 13.08
CA VAL A 405 -17.35 25.07 13.94
C VAL A 405 -15.96 24.92 13.32
N LEU A 406 -14.92 25.02 14.16
CA LEU A 406 -13.53 24.68 13.85
C LEU A 406 -13.10 23.49 14.71
N ILE A 407 -12.10 22.73 14.28
CA ILE A 407 -11.51 21.64 15.04
C ILE A 407 -10.21 22.12 15.70
N ASP A 408 -10.13 21.98 17.01
CA ASP A 408 -8.92 22.16 17.82
C ASP A 408 -8.30 20.78 18.09
N LEU A 409 -7.07 20.56 17.62
CA LEU A 409 -6.34 19.31 17.88
C LEU A 409 -5.51 19.44 19.15
N GLN A 410 -5.85 18.62 20.14
CA GLN A 410 -5.15 18.57 21.42
C GLN A 410 -4.26 17.34 21.48
N GLN A 411 -2.94 17.56 21.35
CA GLN A 411 -1.93 16.52 21.54
C GLN A 411 -1.45 16.47 22.99
N THR A 412 -1.46 15.27 23.55
CA THR A 412 -0.79 14.91 24.82
C THR A 412 0.33 13.93 24.54
N SER A 413 1.04 13.48 25.59
CA SER A 413 2.08 12.45 25.43
C SER A 413 1.55 11.08 25.03
N THR A 414 0.23 10.85 24.97
CA THR A 414 -0.37 9.52 24.68
C THR A 414 -1.61 9.58 23.79
N GLN A 415 -2.15 10.75 23.49
CA GLN A 415 -3.38 10.90 22.72
C GLN A 415 -3.36 12.17 21.88
N ILE A 416 -4.04 12.13 20.74
CA ILE A 416 -4.45 13.31 19.97
C ILE A 416 -5.96 13.29 19.87
N THR A 417 -6.60 14.37 20.31
CA THR A 417 -8.06 14.50 20.32
C THR A 417 -8.47 15.72 19.49
N ALA A 418 -9.38 15.52 18.55
CA ALA A 418 -10.06 16.58 17.81
C ALA A 418 -11.27 17.07 18.59
N ILE A 419 -11.34 18.37 18.85
CA ILE A 419 -12.42 18.99 19.63
C ILE A 419 -13.10 20.06 18.78
N GLY A 420 -14.43 19.94 18.61
CA GLY A 420 -15.23 20.97 17.97
C GLY A 420 -15.30 22.24 18.81
N LYS A 421 -14.89 23.37 18.24
CA LYS A 421 -14.97 24.72 18.82
C LYS A 421 -16.01 25.54 18.06
N ALA A 422 -16.94 26.15 18.77
CA ALA A 422 -17.85 27.12 18.15
C ALA A 422 -17.05 28.33 17.69
N VAL A 423 -17.17 28.70 16.41
CA VAL A 423 -16.59 29.94 15.88
C VAL A 423 -17.11 31.13 16.68
N THR A 424 -16.20 31.87 17.30
CA THR A 424 -16.51 33.08 18.08
C THR A 424 -16.48 34.33 17.20
N HIS A 425 -15.62 34.34 16.17
CA HIS A 425 -15.51 35.43 15.20
C HIS A 425 -15.44 34.87 13.78
N GLN A 426 -16.33 35.35 12.91
CA GLN A 426 -16.43 34.91 11.52
C GLN A 426 -16.40 36.13 10.61
N GLY A 427 -15.45 36.17 9.69
CA GLY A 427 -15.42 37.13 8.60
C GLY A 427 -16.31 36.71 7.43
N THR A 428 -16.14 37.38 6.30
CA THR A 428 -17.05 37.31 5.16
C THR A 428 -16.30 36.94 3.88
N SER A 429 -16.68 37.53 2.75
CA SER A 429 -15.96 37.37 1.48
C SER A 429 -15.26 38.68 1.08
N ASN A 430 -15.04 39.56 2.05
CA ASN A 430 -14.35 40.84 1.88
C ASN A 430 -13.35 40.96 3.02
N ASP A 431 -12.37 41.84 2.83
CA ASP A 431 -11.39 42.22 3.84
C ASP A 431 -12.06 42.64 5.16
N ASP A 432 -11.92 41.80 6.19
CA ASP A 432 -12.51 41.96 7.52
C ASP A 432 -11.43 42.19 8.59
N VAL A 433 -11.83 42.81 9.70
CA VAL A 433 -10.97 42.99 10.88
C VAL A 433 -11.61 42.30 12.07
N LEU A 434 -11.08 41.14 12.42
CA LEU A 434 -11.55 40.29 13.49
C LEU A 434 -10.68 40.50 14.73
N ASN A 435 -11.30 40.96 15.81
CA ASN A 435 -10.62 41.18 17.08
C ASN A 435 -11.14 40.18 18.11
N GLY A 436 -10.30 39.22 18.47
CA GLY A 436 -10.51 38.29 19.57
C GLY A 436 -10.54 38.96 20.94
N THR A 437 -10.79 38.16 21.96
CA THR A 437 -10.90 38.55 23.35
C THR A 437 -9.62 38.17 24.11
N SER A 438 -9.63 38.23 25.44
CA SER A 438 -8.47 37.80 26.24
C SER A 438 -8.56 36.32 26.66
N GLY A 439 -9.38 35.52 25.98
CA GLY A 439 -9.60 34.12 26.27
C GLY A 439 -9.82 33.36 24.98
N ASP A 440 -9.83 32.02 25.07
CA ASP A 440 -9.80 31.13 23.89
C ASP A 440 -10.90 31.45 22.88
N ASP A 441 -10.48 31.94 21.71
CA ASP A 441 -11.34 32.26 20.58
C ASP A 441 -11.14 31.27 19.42
N ALA A 442 -12.18 31.10 18.61
CA ALA A 442 -12.14 30.31 17.38
C ALA A 442 -12.55 31.24 16.22
N MET A 443 -11.63 31.54 15.33
CA MET A 443 -11.75 32.60 14.34
C MET A 443 -11.53 32.06 12.93
N THR A 444 -12.37 32.49 11.98
CA THR A 444 -12.24 32.20 10.53
C THR A 444 -12.40 33.52 9.78
N GLY A 445 -11.41 33.87 8.96
CA GLY A 445 -11.42 35.04 8.09
C GLY A 445 -12.45 34.91 6.98
N GLY A 446 -12.36 33.82 6.22
CA GLY A 446 -13.31 33.51 5.16
C GLY A 446 -12.66 33.75 3.79
N ALA A 447 -13.15 34.72 3.03
CA ALA A 447 -12.46 35.13 1.82
C ALA A 447 -12.16 36.63 1.85
N GLY A 448 -11.08 37.06 1.20
CA GLY A 448 -10.62 38.45 1.25
C GLY A 448 -9.35 38.57 2.09
N ASP A 449 -8.72 39.75 2.08
CA ASP A 449 -7.48 39.95 2.83
C ASP A 449 -7.83 40.36 4.28
N ASP A 450 -7.89 39.41 5.19
CA ASP A 450 -8.40 39.61 6.55
C ASP A 450 -7.31 39.98 7.56
N THR A 451 -7.70 40.64 8.65
CA THR A 451 -6.82 40.88 9.81
C THR A 451 -7.41 40.23 11.05
N LEU A 452 -6.73 39.23 11.60
CA LEU A 452 -7.13 38.46 12.78
C LEU A 452 -6.22 38.81 13.96
N THR A 453 -6.77 39.32 15.06
CA THR A 453 -6.01 39.66 16.28
C THR A 453 -6.48 38.80 17.45
N GLY A 454 -5.61 37.97 18.02
CA GLY A 454 -5.97 37.06 19.12
C GLY A 454 -6.28 37.77 20.44
N ASN A 455 -5.48 38.77 20.85
CA ASN A 455 -5.54 39.45 22.17
C ASN A 455 -5.33 38.54 23.41
N GLY A 456 -4.86 37.30 23.19
CA GLY A 456 -4.43 36.34 24.20
C GLY A 456 -5.48 35.27 24.54
N GLY A 457 -5.03 34.14 25.05
CA GLY A 457 -5.85 32.93 25.12
C GLY A 457 -5.32 31.87 24.16
N ASN A 458 -5.84 30.64 24.28
CA ASN A 458 -5.46 29.54 23.40
C ASN A 458 -6.34 29.57 22.14
N ASP A 459 -6.02 30.48 21.23
CA ASP A 459 -6.84 30.76 20.05
C ASP A 459 -6.63 29.74 18.92
N VAL A 460 -7.68 29.51 18.14
CA VAL A 460 -7.65 28.75 16.88
C VAL A 460 -8.05 29.72 15.77
N MET A 461 -7.14 30.06 14.87
CA MET A 461 -7.36 31.08 13.84
C MET A 461 -7.06 30.52 12.44
N PHE A 462 -8.02 30.67 11.53
CA PHE A 462 -7.91 30.34 10.11
C PHE A 462 -8.10 31.62 9.29
N GLY A 463 -7.19 31.89 8.35
CA GLY A 463 -7.30 32.97 7.38
C GLY A 463 -8.30 32.60 6.27
N ASP A 464 -8.15 31.36 5.78
CA ASP A 464 -8.91 30.74 4.69
C ASP A 464 -8.45 31.22 3.30
N GLU A 465 -9.24 31.98 2.52
CA GLU A 465 -8.83 32.46 1.18
C GLU A 465 -8.43 33.94 1.21
N GLY A 466 -7.18 34.30 0.92
CA GLY A 466 -6.76 35.70 0.90
C GLY A 466 -5.33 35.89 1.37
N ASN A 467 -4.85 37.14 1.37
CA ASN A 467 -3.58 37.47 2.00
C ASN A 467 -3.86 37.98 3.42
N ASP A 468 -3.80 37.10 4.39
CA ASP A 468 -4.28 37.37 5.75
C ASP A 468 -3.16 37.83 6.69
N LEU A 469 -3.55 38.64 7.68
CA LEU A 469 -2.67 39.18 8.70
C LEU A 469 -3.08 38.71 10.09
N PHE A 470 -2.27 37.85 10.70
CA PHE A 470 -2.43 37.40 12.08
C PHE A 470 -1.59 38.29 13.01
N VAL A 471 -2.22 39.00 13.93
CA VAL A 471 -1.56 39.91 14.87
C VAL A 471 -1.52 39.31 16.26
N MET A 472 -0.32 38.95 16.72
CA MET A 472 -0.10 38.26 17.99
C MET A 472 0.84 39.04 18.92
N ASP A 473 0.50 39.12 20.21
CA ASP A 473 1.35 39.74 21.24
C ASP A 473 1.99 38.71 22.20
N ASN A 474 1.68 37.42 22.00
CA ASN A 474 2.19 36.26 22.73
C ASN A 474 2.13 35.00 21.83
N LEU A 475 2.57 33.85 22.35
CA LEU A 475 2.62 32.56 21.64
C LEU A 475 1.71 31.49 22.29
N ASP A 476 0.69 31.91 23.03
CA ASP A 476 -0.20 31.00 23.78
C ASP A 476 -1.31 30.40 22.91
N PHE A 477 -1.39 30.75 21.62
CA PHE A 477 -2.39 30.22 20.69
C PHE A 477 -2.31 28.70 20.52
N SER A 478 -3.45 28.08 20.20
CA SER A 478 -3.51 26.66 19.85
C SER A 478 -3.04 26.45 18.42
N ARG A 479 -3.60 27.21 17.46
CA ARG A 479 -3.32 27.07 16.03
C ARG A 479 -3.48 28.37 15.24
N ILE A 480 -2.59 28.58 14.28
CA ILE A 480 -2.69 29.56 13.20
C ILE A 480 -2.54 28.82 11.87
N ASP A 481 -3.45 29.10 10.94
CA ASP A 481 -3.51 28.50 9.62
C ASP A 481 -3.83 29.61 8.62
N GLY A 482 -2.85 30.00 7.79
CA GLY A 482 -3.06 31.06 6.80
C GLY A 482 -4.06 30.64 5.73
N GLY A 483 -3.86 29.43 5.20
CA GLY A 483 -4.69 28.89 4.14
C GLY A 483 -4.14 29.27 2.77
N ALA A 484 -5.00 29.76 1.89
CA ALA A 484 -4.65 30.05 0.51
C ALA A 484 -4.37 31.54 0.29
N GLY A 485 -3.11 31.88 0.08
CA GLY A 485 -2.69 33.21 -0.36
C GLY A 485 -1.29 33.51 0.09
N ILE A 486 -1.03 34.75 0.50
CA ILE A 486 0.25 35.16 1.09
C ILE A 486 -0.05 35.70 2.47
N ASP A 487 0.26 34.89 3.48
CA ASP A 487 -0.16 35.13 4.85
C ASP A 487 1.00 35.62 5.71
N THR A 488 0.66 36.53 6.63
CA THR A 488 1.62 37.21 7.49
C THR A 488 1.28 37.00 8.96
N LEU A 489 2.24 36.46 9.72
CA LEU A 489 2.21 36.47 11.18
C LEU A 489 2.98 37.67 11.72
N ALA A 490 2.26 38.70 12.17
CA ALA A 490 2.84 39.88 12.80
C ALA A 490 2.95 39.71 14.32
N LEU A 491 4.18 39.77 14.83
CA LEU A 491 4.50 39.71 16.25
C LEU A 491 4.64 41.14 16.82
N THR A 492 3.86 41.44 17.85
CA THR A 492 3.74 42.80 18.40
C THR A 492 3.86 42.80 19.93
N GLY A 493 3.91 44.00 20.53
CA GLY A 493 3.83 44.15 21.98
C GLY A 493 5.18 44.18 22.71
N SER A 494 5.13 44.19 24.04
CA SER A 494 6.29 44.48 24.91
C SER A 494 7.23 43.29 25.17
N ASN A 495 7.00 42.15 24.50
CA ASN A 495 7.90 41.00 24.53
C ASN A 495 8.99 41.17 23.48
N GLN A 496 10.12 41.77 23.89
CA GLN A 496 11.31 41.91 23.03
C GLN A 496 11.92 40.57 22.60
N SER A 497 11.33 39.42 22.96
CA SER A 497 11.77 38.13 22.45
C SER A 497 10.59 37.17 22.30
N PHE A 498 10.43 36.63 21.10
CA PHE A 498 9.48 35.59 20.75
C PHE A 498 10.27 34.33 20.41
N ASN A 499 10.06 33.26 21.16
CA ASN A 499 10.75 32.00 20.93
C ASN A 499 9.78 30.95 20.38
N LEU A 500 9.85 30.71 19.08
CA LEU A 500 9.01 29.74 18.39
C LEU A 500 9.50 28.30 18.58
N THR A 501 10.72 28.06 19.06
CA THR A 501 11.27 26.69 19.21
C THR A 501 10.53 25.85 20.26
N GLY A 502 9.61 26.45 21.03
CA GLY A 502 8.74 25.76 21.97
C GLY A 502 7.40 25.33 21.36
N LEU A 503 7.07 25.79 20.16
CA LEU A 503 5.86 25.39 19.44
C LEU A 503 6.06 24.02 18.80
N ARG A 504 4.96 23.27 18.67
CA ARG A 504 4.89 22.09 17.82
C ARG A 504 4.73 22.54 16.36
N GLY A 505 5.23 21.74 15.42
CA GLY A 505 5.22 22.09 13.99
C GLY A 505 3.82 22.28 13.41
N ASP A 506 2.81 21.67 14.00
CA ASP A 506 1.42 21.75 13.53
C ASP A 506 0.61 22.94 14.09
N GLN A 507 1.24 23.81 14.91
CA GLN A 507 0.56 24.97 15.50
C GLN A 507 0.57 26.20 14.59
N ILE A 508 1.45 26.24 13.59
CA ILE A 508 1.51 27.30 12.59
C ILE A 508 1.71 26.62 11.24
N GLN A 509 0.82 26.86 10.28
CA GLN A 509 0.96 26.40 8.91
C GLN A 509 0.53 27.48 7.93
N ASP A 510 1.00 27.34 6.68
CA ASP A 510 0.67 28.22 5.57
C ASP A 510 0.93 29.70 5.90
N ILE A 511 2.15 30.01 6.40
CA ILE A 511 2.59 31.40 6.63
C ILE A 511 3.84 31.69 5.80
N GLU A 512 3.74 32.65 4.89
CA GLU A 512 4.85 33.08 4.03
C GLU A 512 5.78 34.08 4.72
N MET A 513 5.25 34.89 5.65
CA MET A 513 5.99 35.97 6.29
C MET A 513 5.77 36.03 7.80
N ILE A 514 6.86 36.23 8.55
CA ILE A 514 6.79 36.71 9.93
C ILE A 514 7.26 38.17 9.97
N ASP A 515 6.38 39.07 10.40
CA ASP A 515 6.69 40.48 10.60
C ASP A 515 7.02 40.74 12.08
N ILE A 516 8.24 41.18 12.36
CA ILE A 516 8.70 41.59 13.69
C ILE A 516 8.95 43.10 13.80
N SER A 517 8.63 43.88 12.78
CA SER A 517 8.78 45.35 12.76
C SER A 517 7.90 46.07 13.80
N GLY A 518 6.88 45.38 14.32
CA GLY A 518 6.04 45.83 15.42
C GLY A 518 6.72 45.78 16.80
N LEU A 519 7.89 45.15 16.90
CA LEU A 519 8.69 45.06 18.12
C LEU A 519 9.60 46.29 18.28
N THR A 520 10.14 46.48 19.48
CA THR A 520 11.13 47.53 19.74
C THR A 520 12.40 46.86 20.25
N GLY A 521 13.34 46.55 19.37
CA GLY A 521 14.51 45.75 19.67
C GLY A 521 14.18 44.28 19.92
N GLY A 522 13.34 43.69 19.08
CA GLY A 522 12.84 42.33 19.18
C GLY A 522 13.89 41.26 18.84
N THR A 523 13.73 40.07 19.39
CA THR A 523 14.46 38.86 19.02
C THR A 523 13.48 37.74 18.68
N LEU A 524 13.49 37.30 17.44
CA LEU A 524 12.78 36.10 17.02
C LEU A 524 13.73 34.90 17.12
N THR A 525 13.38 33.92 17.93
CA THR A 525 14.11 32.65 17.99
C THR A 525 13.34 31.57 17.24
N LEU A 526 14.01 30.91 16.30
CA LEU A 526 13.45 29.85 15.46
C LEU A 526 14.46 28.70 15.30
N ASN A 527 13.99 27.57 14.79
CA ASN A 527 14.87 26.48 14.37
C ASN A 527 14.48 26.02 12.96
N ALA A 528 15.37 25.27 12.33
CA ALA A 528 15.20 24.89 10.93
C ALA A 528 14.07 23.85 10.72
N ASP A 529 13.73 23.05 11.73
CA ASP A 529 12.68 22.03 11.64
C ASP A 529 11.28 22.67 11.68
N LEU A 530 11.10 23.72 12.48
CA LEU A 530 9.86 24.50 12.52
C LEU A 530 9.61 25.28 11.23
N LEU A 531 10.66 25.75 10.54
CA LEU A 531 10.48 26.49 9.28
C LEU A 531 9.86 25.64 8.18
N LEU A 532 10.24 24.37 8.13
CA LEU A 532 9.70 23.41 7.16
C LEU A 532 8.20 23.16 7.37
N SER A 533 7.72 23.23 8.62
CA SER A 533 6.30 23.08 8.94
C SER A 533 5.49 24.36 8.71
N ILE A 534 6.06 25.54 9.01
CA ILE A 534 5.38 26.83 8.83
C ILE A 534 5.08 27.15 7.36
N THR A 535 6.04 26.90 6.46
CA THR A 535 6.01 27.44 5.09
C THR A 535 5.46 26.48 4.03
N HIS A 536 5.09 25.27 4.44
CA HIS A 536 4.71 24.11 3.63
C HIS A 536 4.49 24.41 2.12
N GLY A 537 5.46 24.03 1.28
CA GLY A 537 5.35 24.21 -0.16
C GLY A 537 6.07 25.44 -0.69
N THR A 538 5.47 26.15 -1.65
CA THR A 538 6.12 27.27 -2.36
C THR A 538 5.66 28.60 -1.78
N ASN A 539 6.59 29.39 -1.26
CA ASN A 539 6.29 30.71 -0.74
C ASN A 539 5.87 31.66 -1.87
N GLY A 540 4.67 32.24 -1.77
CA GLY A 540 4.09 33.12 -2.80
C GLY A 540 4.86 34.43 -3.04
N LEU A 541 5.64 34.91 -2.07
CA LEU A 541 6.46 36.13 -2.20
C LEU A 541 7.77 35.89 -2.96
N THR A 542 8.38 34.73 -2.76
CA THR A 542 9.73 34.43 -3.28
C THR A 542 9.70 33.50 -4.47
N GLY A 543 8.67 32.67 -4.61
CA GLY A 543 8.58 31.57 -5.58
C GLY A 543 9.50 30.39 -5.25
N GLU A 544 10.13 30.39 -4.08
CA GLU A 544 11.02 29.33 -3.60
C GLU A 544 10.28 28.40 -2.64
N THR A 545 10.66 27.12 -2.61
CA THR A 545 10.08 26.14 -1.68
C THR A 545 10.72 26.23 -0.30
N ASP A 546 9.91 26.03 0.73
CA ASP A 546 10.33 25.97 2.14
C ASP A 546 11.14 27.20 2.58
N MET A 547 10.77 28.37 2.06
CA MET A 547 11.41 29.64 2.36
C MET A 547 10.48 30.51 3.18
N LEU A 548 10.90 30.90 4.39
CA LEU A 548 10.19 31.88 5.21
C LEU A 548 10.76 33.28 4.98
N VAL A 549 9.91 34.30 4.91
CA VAL A 549 10.33 35.71 4.91
C VAL A 549 10.23 36.28 6.32
N ILE A 550 11.25 37.00 6.77
CA ILE A 550 11.24 37.70 8.06
C ILE A 550 11.48 39.18 7.82
N ASP A 551 10.48 40.00 8.15
CA ASP A 551 10.52 41.45 8.03
C ASP A 551 10.76 42.12 9.39
N GLY A 552 11.58 43.17 9.45
CA GLY A 552 11.93 43.81 10.72
C GLY A 552 12.86 45.01 10.59
N GLY A 553 13.09 45.71 11.71
CA GLY A 553 13.88 46.91 11.80
C GLY A 553 15.36 46.68 12.15
N ALA A 554 16.13 47.78 12.12
CA ALA A 554 17.58 47.78 12.40
C ALA A 554 17.95 47.45 13.86
N ASP A 555 16.99 47.48 14.77
CA ASP A 555 17.13 47.10 16.17
C ASP A 555 16.71 45.65 16.46
N ASP A 556 16.13 44.96 15.48
CA ASP A 556 15.64 43.59 15.65
C ASP A 556 16.71 42.54 15.33
N SER A 557 16.44 41.31 15.77
CA SER A 557 17.33 40.16 15.58
C SER A 557 16.57 38.86 15.37
N VAL A 558 17.17 37.96 14.60
CA VAL A 558 16.76 36.56 14.44
C VAL A 558 17.88 35.67 14.99
N ASP A 559 17.54 34.81 15.94
CA ASP A 559 18.39 33.73 16.45
C ASP A 559 17.88 32.41 15.87
N ALA A 560 18.59 31.87 14.87
CA ALA A 560 18.18 30.67 14.16
C ALA A 560 19.01 29.43 14.57
N GLY A 561 19.90 29.59 15.55
CA GLY A 561 20.86 28.57 15.95
C GLY A 561 21.95 28.30 14.90
N GLY A 562 22.61 27.13 15.02
CA GLY A 562 23.70 26.75 14.12
C GLY A 562 23.21 26.15 12.79
N GLY A 563 24.10 26.12 11.79
CA GLY A 563 23.87 25.39 10.52
C GLY A 563 23.43 26.25 9.34
N TRP A 564 23.29 27.56 9.52
CA TRP A 564 22.88 28.49 8.48
C TRP A 564 24.08 29.09 7.73
N THR A 565 23.95 29.17 6.40
CA THR A 565 24.91 29.83 5.52
C THR A 565 24.20 30.89 4.69
N ASN A 566 24.72 32.12 4.67
CA ASN A 566 24.23 33.16 3.76
C ASN A 566 24.57 32.77 2.31
N THR A 567 23.56 32.59 1.48
CA THR A 567 23.69 32.15 0.08
C THR A 567 23.50 33.29 -0.91
N GLY A 568 23.06 34.46 -0.46
CA GLY A 568 22.86 35.63 -1.30
C GLY A 568 21.84 36.60 -0.74
N SER A 569 21.12 37.27 -1.64
CA SER A 569 20.07 38.23 -1.30
C SER A 569 18.95 38.18 -2.33
N THR A 570 17.73 38.49 -1.89
CA THR A 570 16.56 38.67 -2.75
C THR A 570 15.92 40.05 -2.51
N THR A 571 15.01 40.46 -3.39
CA THR A 571 14.25 41.70 -3.26
C THR A 571 12.77 41.39 -3.32
N ILE A 572 12.03 41.76 -2.28
CA ILE A 572 10.58 41.55 -2.15
C ILE A 572 9.98 42.94 -1.96
N ASP A 573 9.03 43.32 -2.83
CA ASP A 573 8.37 44.64 -2.82
C ASP A 573 9.28 45.89 -2.75
N GLY A 574 10.52 45.74 -3.21
CA GLY A 574 11.52 46.82 -3.24
C GLY A 574 12.46 46.85 -2.03
N GLU A 575 12.20 46.03 -1.00
CA GLU A 575 13.06 45.85 0.15
C GLU A 575 14.04 44.68 -0.05
N SER A 576 15.21 44.76 0.58
CA SER A 576 16.32 43.81 0.34
C SER A 576 16.49 42.86 1.51
N TYR A 577 16.45 41.56 1.22
CA TYR A 577 16.55 40.48 2.20
C TYR A 577 17.84 39.68 1.97
N SER A 578 18.53 39.32 3.04
CA SER A 578 19.62 38.33 3.02
C SER A 578 19.03 36.92 3.05
N VAL A 579 19.48 36.05 2.15
CA VAL A 579 19.00 34.66 2.08
C VAL A 579 19.98 33.75 2.82
N TYR A 580 19.46 32.96 3.75
CA TYR A 580 20.19 31.95 4.49
C TYR A 580 19.58 30.58 4.23
N GLN A 581 20.45 29.57 4.09
CA GLN A 581 20.06 28.18 3.93
C GLN A 581 20.66 27.34 5.04
N ASN A 582 19.84 26.47 5.65
CA ASN A 582 20.28 25.51 6.64
C ASN A 582 20.75 24.21 5.98
N THR A 583 21.60 23.46 6.69
CA THR A 583 22.03 22.11 6.30
C THR A 583 20.90 21.10 6.11
N ASN A 584 19.73 21.29 6.74
CA ASN A 584 18.56 20.41 6.57
C ASN A 584 17.66 20.79 5.37
N GLY A 585 18.00 21.85 4.62
CA GLY A 585 17.26 22.29 3.44
C GLY A 585 16.40 23.54 3.64
N ALA A 586 16.01 23.85 4.88
CA ALA A 586 15.19 25.02 5.19
C ALA A 586 15.84 26.33 4.73
N GLN A 587 15.03 27.28 4.25
CA GLN A 587 15.48 28.57 3.76
C GLN A 587 14.80 29.72 4.49
N VAL A 588 15.53 30.82 4.69
CA VAL A 588 14.97 32.04 5.28
C VAL A 588 15.52 33.28 4.58
N ALA A 589 14.62 34.19 4.22
CA ALA A 589 14.95 35.51 3.70
C ALA A 589 14.69 36.55 4.80
N VAL A 590 15.76 37.17 5.31
CA VAL A 590 15.69 38.09 6.48
C VAL A 590 16.03 39.49 6.02
N ASP A 591 15.25 40.50 6.40
CA ASP A 591 15.52 41.91 6.07
C ASP A 591 16.99 42.24 6.41
N GLN A 592 17.71 42.89 5.49
CA GLN A 592 19.11 43.29 5.67
C GLN A 592 19.36 44.24 6.84
N GLN A 593 18.32 44.88 7.37
CA GLN A 593 18.39 45.70 8.57
C GLN A 593 18.41 44.85 9.84
N VAL A 594 17.81 43.66 9.81
CA VAL A 594 17.69 42.76 10.97
C VAL A 594 18.99 41.99 11.19
N GLY A 595 19.43 41.89 12.44
CA GLY A 595 20.58 41.07 12.79
C GLY A 595 20.27 39.58 12.71
N PHE A 596 21.09 38.78 12.02
CA PHE A 596 20.93 37.32 11.99
C PHE A 596 22.10 36.63 12.71
N ALA A 597 21.78 35.80 13.72
CA ALA A 597 22.74 35.12 14.58
C ALA A 597 22.76 33.60 14.35
#